data_AF-A0A928FV79-F1
#
_entry.id   AF-A0A928FV79-F1
#
_cell.length_a   1.000
_cell.length_b   1.000
_cell.length_c   1.000
_cell.angle_alpha   90.00
_cell.angle_beta   90.00
_cell.angle_gamma   90.00
#
_symmetry.space_group_name_H-M   'P 1'
#
loop_
_entity.id
_entity.type
_entity.pdbx_description
1 polymer ?
#
loop_
_entity_poly.entity_id
_entity_poly.type
_entity_poly.pdbx_seq_one_letter_code
_entity_poly.pdbx_strand_id
1 'polypeptide(L)'
;YVNPNGSNDGMRPGVAIVSGGVFNFNPSAYVADGYVATQNADGTYTVKEGTGANNAASLQNAINNAAAGSKIVLTENTNYGTITVDELKDVTIEGNGETTMIFKADANTKIENVTLKNIKFEYTGATADAGVVLDANAQVDNLVIEECTIVGTGAKAGRGLSGYNNNATIVIKKCNFKDLGYPIYAWGGYASLTVDGCTFENIKSWAIMPQSGFNGNLTVTGCTFKDCLGGGLIKAGTLTAGHTFTFTNNTITGCTIAGDHNWFQFNVSAGTSVISGNTKDGSAWTPTVADGLK
;
A
#
# COMPACT_ATOMS: atom_id res chain seq x y z
N TYR A 1 42.13 -20.59 10.18
CA TYR A 1 43.31 -20.22 10.99
C TYR A 1 43.04 -20.64 12.43
N VAL A 2 43.91 -21.44 13.03
CA VAL A 2 43.85 -21.79 14.47
C VAL A 2 44.95 -21.00 15.17
N ASN A 3 44.59 -20.25 16.21
CA ASN A 3 45.52 -19.53 17.08
C ASN A 3 46.05 -20.50 18.16
N PRO A 4 47.37 -20.66 18.34
CA PRO A 4 47.94 -21.67 19.24
C PRO A 4 48.10 -21.25 20.71
N ASN A 5 47.62 -20.08 21.16
CA ASN A 5 47.77 -19.68 22.56
C ASN A 5 46.43 -19.47 23.27
N GLY A 6 46.21 -20.31 24.28
CA GLY A 6 44.95 -20.45 25.00
C GLY A 6 44.54 -19.27 25.87
N SER A 7 43.27 -18.92 25.74
CA SER A 7 42.35 -18.58 26.83
C SER A 7 40.95 -18.92 26.33
N ASN A 8 40.32 -19.94 26.90
CA ASN A 8 38.93 -20.29 26.63
C ASN A 8 38.02 -19.24 27.28
N ASP A 9 37.96 -18.06 26.67
CA ASP A 9 37.02 -17.03 27.07
C ASP A 9 35.72 -17.29 26.32
N GLY A 10 34.85 -18.09 26.93
CA GLY A 10 33.39 -18.02 26.82
C GLY A 10 32.73 -17.82 25.45
N MET A 11 33.32 -18.24 24.34
CA MET A 11 32.71 -18.10 23.02
C MET A 11 31.53 -19.10 22.94
N ARG A 12 30.31 -18.62 23.19
CA ARG A 12 29.12 -19.29 22.65
C ARG A 12 29.41 -19.54 21.16
N PRO A 13 29.21 -20.75 20.61
CA PRO A 13 29.48 -21.00 19.21
C PRO A 13 28.62 -20.05 18.38
N GLY A 14 29.23 -19.00 17.85
CA GLY A 14 28.61 -18.19 16.82
C GLY A 14 28.58 -19.06 15.58
N VAL A 15 27.39 -19.44 15.12
CA VAL A 15 27.24 -20.03 13.79
C VAL A 15 27.69 -18.95 12.81
N ALA A 16 28.81 -19.17 12.11
CA ALA A 16 29.22 -18.29 11.04
C ALA A 16 28.19 -18.38 9.91
N ILE A 17 27.67 -17.23 9.48
CA ILE A 17 26.62 -17.14 8.45
C ILE A 17 27.23 -16.59 7.16
N VAL A 18 26.84 -17.14 6.02
CA VAL A 18 27.47 -16.96 4.70
C VAL A 18 26.64 -16.00 3.84
N SER A 19 27.21 -14.85 3.48
CA SER A 19 26.58 -13.83 2.63
C SER A 19 27.21 -13.74 1.22
N GLY A 20 27.87 -14.79 0.74
CA GLY A 20 28.44 -14.81 -0.60
C GLY A 20 29.55 -15.84 -0.80
N GLY A 21 29.87 -16.12 -2.06
CA GLY A 21 31.00 -16.95 -2.45
C GLY A 21 30.62 -18.19 -3.26
N VAL A 22 31.63 -18.97 -3.64
CA VAL A 22 31.47 -20.26 -4.32
C VAL A 22 31.97 -21.36 -3.38
N PHE A 23 31.14 -22.37 -3.15
CA PHE A 23 31.37 -23.45 -2.20
C PHE A 23 31.40 -24.79 -2.92
N ASN A 24 32.28 -25.69 -2.51
CA ASN A 24 32.34 -27.06 -3.03
C ASN A 24 31.42 -28.03 -2.26
N PHE A 25 30.59 -27.51 -1.36
CA PHE A 25 29.54 -28.23 -0.63
C PHE A 25 28.28 -27.37 -0.57
N ASN A 26 27.12 -27.97 -0.32
CA ASN A 26 25.86 -27.24 -0.18
C ASN A 26 25.88 -26.40 1.12
N PRO A 27 25.98 -25.07 1.07
CA PRO A 27 26.10 -24.25 2.26
C PRO A 27 24.73 -23.83 2.81
N SER A 28 23.59 -24.32 2.28
CA SER A 28 22.24 -23.79 2.56
C SER A 28 21.90 -23.68 4.04
N ALA A 29 22.41 -24.55 4.90
CA ALA A 29 22.21 -24.50 6.35
C ALA A 29 22.94 -23.35 7.07
N TYR A 30 23.85 -22.68 6.37
CA TYR A 30 24.72 -21.62 6.88
C TYR A 30 24.57 -20.33 6.09
N VAL A 31 23.66 -20.25 5.12
CA VAL A 31 23.46 -19.05 4.30
C VAL A 31 22.74 -17.97 5.12
N ALA A 32 23.23 -16.74 5.01
CA ALA A 32 22.64 -15.60 5.70
C ALA A 32 21.25 -15.31 5.16
N ASP A 33 20.39 -14.78 6.02
CA ASP A 33 19.07 -14.35 5.59
C ASP A 33 19.18 -13.38 4.41
N GLY A 34 18.40 -13.63 3.35
CA GLY A 34 18.41 -12.85 2.11
C GLY A 34 19.38 -13.37 1.06
N TYR A 35 20.09 -14.45 1.32
CA TYR A 35 20.99 -15.10 0.38
C TYR A 35 20.47 -16.51 0.03
N VAL A 36 20.78 -16.97 -1.18
CA VAL A 36 20.40 -18.28 -1.69
C VAL A 36 21.65 -18.98 -2.22
N ALA A 37 21.84 -20.23 -1.81
CA ALA A 37 22.81 -21.13 -2.43
C ALA A 37 22.20 -21.79 -3.66
N THR A 38 22.78 -21.52 -4.83
CA THR A 38 22.36 -22.15 -6.10
C THR A 38 23.44 -23.13 -6.55
N GLN A 39 23.07 -24.38 -6.83
CA GLN A 39 24.01 -25.35 -7.39
C GLN A 39 24.34 -25.00 -8.85
N ASN A 40 25.62 -24.94 -9.18
CA ASN A 40 26.16 -24.71 -10.52
C ASN A 40 26.25 -26.04 -11.30
N ALA A 41 26.40 -25.94 -12.62
CA ALA A 41 26.54 -27.11 -13.49
C ALA A 41 27.80 -27.96 -13.19
N ASP A 42 28.83 -27.36 -12.59
CA ASP A 42 30.07 -28.03 -12.18
C ASP A 42 29.97 -28.69 -10.79
N GLY A 43 28.79 -28.67 -10.17
CA GLY A 43 28.54 -29.24 -8.85
C GLY A 43 28.92 -28.35 -7.67
N THR A 44 29.53 -27.18 -7.89
CA THR A 44 29.75 -26.17 -6.85
C THR A 44 28.46 -25.42 -6.53
N TYR A 45 28.43 -24.65 -5.44
CA TYR A 45 27.29 -23.84 -5.01
C TYR A 45 27.69 -22.37 -4.98
N THR A 46 26.96 -21.52 -5.69
CA THR A 46 27.11 -20.08 -5.61
C THR A 46 26.14 -19.53 -4.57
N VAL A 47 26.64 -18.85 -3.53
CA VAL A 47 25.81 -18.05 -2.63
C VAL A 47 25.76 -16.63 -3.18
N LYS A 48 24.56 -16.17 -3.49
CA LYS A 48 24.23 -14.81 -3.94
C LYS A 48 23.01 -14.33 -3.18
N GLU A 49 22.73 -13.04 -3.25
CA GLU A 49 21.45 -12.52 -2.76
C GLU A 49 20.30 -13.26 -3.46
N GLY A 50 19.34 -13.72 -2.67
CA GLY A 50 18.15 -14.41 -3.14
C GLY A 50 17.18 -13.46 -3.81
N THR A 51 16.34 -14.00 -4.68
CA THR A 51 15.19 -13.26 -5.23
C THR A 51 14.01 -13.18 -4.25
N GLY A 52 14.08 -13.90 -3.13
CA GLY A 52 13.10 -13.84 -2.04
C GLY A 52 13.63 -12.99 -0.89
N ALA A 53 12.81 -12.04 -0.43
CA ALA A 53 13.12 -11.24 0.73
C ALA A 53 12.64 -11.97 1.98
N ASN A 54 13.46 -12.13 3.01
CA ASN A 54 13.08 -12.73 4.29
C ASN A 54 13.33 -11.78 5.49
N ASN A 55 13.89 -10.59 5.22
CA ASN A 55 14.05 -9.49 6.17
C ASN A 55 14.07 -8.13 5.43
N ALA A 56 14.01 -7.03 6.19
CA ALA A 56 14.01 -5.67 5.64
C ALA A 56 15.18 -5.37 4.69
N ALA A 57 16.41 -5.76 5.05
CA ALA A 57 17.59 -5.51 4.23
C ALA A 57 17.56 -6.28 2.90
N SER A 58 17.13 -7.54 2.94
CA SER A 58 16.96 -8.36 1.74
C SER A 58 15.86 -7.85 0.82
N LEU A 59 14.76 -7.30 1.38
CA LEU A 59 13.71 -6.67 0.59
C LEU A 59 14.21 -5.39 -0.07
N GLN A 60 14.92 -4.55 0.68
CA GLN A 60 15.52 -3.34 0.13
C GLN A 60 16.49 -3.67 -1.01
N ASN A 61 17.33 -4.70 -0.84
CA ASN A 61 18.25 -5.13 -1.90
C ASN A 61 17.51 -5.70 -3.10
N ALA A 62 16.47 -6.52 -2.90
CA ALA A 62 15.65 -7.05 -3.98
C ALA A 62 14.97 -5.92 -4.79
N ILE A 63 14.49 -4.88 -4.11
CA ILE A 63 13.92 -3.68 -4.73
C ILE A 63 14.97 -2.89 -5.51
N ASN A 64 16.13 -2.63 -4.90
CA ASN A 64 17.20 -1.86 -5.54
C ASN A 64 17.77 -2.58 -6.79
N ASN A 65 17.74 -3.91 -6.80
CA ASN A 65 18.21 -4.74 -7.91
C ASN A 65 17.09 -5.17 -8.87
N ALA A 66 15.85 -4.72 -8.65
CA ALA A 66 14.71 -5.13 -9.45
C ALA A 66 14.85 -4.64 -10.89
N ALA A 67 14.92 -5.57 -11.84
CA ALA A 67 14.84 -5.24 -13.26
C ALA A 67 13.41 -4.82 -13.63
N ALA A 68 13.26 -4.01 -14.68
CA ALA A 68 11.94 -3.67 -15.19
C ALA A 68 11.18 -4.93 -15.62
N GLY A 69 9.88 -5.00 -15.31
CA GLY A 69 9.03 -6.17 -15.55
C GLY A 69 9.17 -7.28 -14.51
N SER A 70 10.03 -7.11 -13.49
CA SER A 70 10.28 -8.15 -12.49
C SER A 70 9.15 -8.25 -11.46
N LYS A 71 9.10 -9.43 -10.82
CA LYS A 71 8.20 -9.73 -9.73
C LYS A 71 9.00 -10.15 -8.50
N ILE A 72 8.86 -9.42 -7.41
CA ILE A 72 9.40 -9.73 -6.09
C ILE A 72 8.30 -10.43 -5.30
N VAL A 73 8.59 -11.62 -4.77
CA VAL A 73 7.64 -12.41 -3.98
C VAL A 73 8.12 -12.50 -2.53
N LEU A 74 7.26 -12.10 -1.59
CA LEU A 74 7.49 -12.21 -0.15
C LEU A 74 6.81 -13.49 0.33
N THR A 75 7.61 -14.47 0.72
CA THR A 75 7.11 -15.82 1.07
C THR A 75 6.88 -16.00 2.57
N GLU A 76 7.52 -15.16 3.40
CA GLU A 76 7.51 -15.29 4.85
C GLU A 76 6.54 -14.32 5.53
N ASN A 77 5.96 -14.78 6.64
CA ASN A 77 5.11 -13.95 7.51
C ASN A 77 5.98 -13.06 8.40
N THR A 78 6.65 -12.09 7.77
CA THR A 78 7.62 -11.20 8.41
C THR A 78 7.12 -9.76 8.40
N ASN A 79 7.54 -8.99 9.40
CA ASN A 79 7.43 -7.53 9.39
C ASN A 79 8.71 -6.92 8.82
N TYR A 80 8.63 -6.29 7.66
CA TYR A 80 9.77 -5.65 6.99
C TYR A 80 10.00 -4.21 7.44
N GLY A 81 9.13 -3.67 8.30
CA GLY A 81 9.16 -2.27 8.71
C GLY A 81 8.92 -1.34 7.53
N THR A 82 9.60 -0.20 7.55
CA THR A 82 9.53 0.78 6.46
C THR A 82 10.51 0.47 5.37
N ILE A 83 10.01 0.38 4.14
CA ILE A 83 10.77 0.23 2.92
C ILE A 83 10.64 1.52 2.11
N THR A 84 11.76 2.21 1.94
CA THR A 84 11.86 3.40 1.10
C THR A 84 12.37 2.98 -0.27
N VAL A 85 11.69 3.42 -1.34
CA VAL A 85 12.09 3.06 -2.71
C VAL A 85 12.67 4.27 -3.44
N ASP A 86 13.76 4.07 -4.17
CA ASP A 86 14.38 5.13 -4.98
C ASP A 86 13.80 5.13 -6.40
N GLU A 87 13.87 4.00 -7.11
CA GLU A 87 13.35 3.88 -8.47
C GLU A 87 12.74 2.48 -8.66
N LEU A 88 11.53 2.44 -9.20
CA LEU A 88 10.85 1.21 -9.60
C LEU A 88 10.09 1.44 -10.91
N LYS A 89 10.30 0.53 -11.87
CA LYS A 89 9.67 0.59 -13.19
C LYS A 89 9.12 -0.78 -13.57
N ASP A 90 7.83 -0.87 -13.84
CA ASP A 90 7.15 -2.11 -14.25
C ASP A 90 7.37 -3.27 -13.25
N VAL A 91 7.45 -2.98 -11.94
CA VAL A 91 7.72 -3.98 -10.90
C VAL A 91 6.45 -4.36 -10.15
N THR A 92 6.29 -5.66 -9.88
CA THR A 92 5.29 -6.16 -8.93
C THR A 92 5.96 -6.62 -7.64
N ILE A 93 5.49 -6.14 -6.50
CA ILE A 93 5.84 -6.65 -5.18
C ILE A 93 4.60 -7.39 -4.65
N GLU A 94 4.71 -8.70 -4.50
CA GLU A 94 3.62 -9.57 -4.07
C GLU A 94 3.93 -10.19 -2.71
N GLY A 95 3.08 -9.92 -1.72
CA GLY A 95 3.10 -10.58 -0.43
C GLY A 95 2.27 -11.86 -0.39
N ASN A 96 2.16 -12.42 0.82
CA ASN A 96 1.38 -13.61 1.09
C ASN A 96 0.07 -13.35 1.88
N GLY A 97 -0.32 -12.07 2.02
CA GLY A 97 -1.49 -11.61 2.77
C GLY A 97 -1.23 -11.33 4.24
N GLU A 98 -0.13 -11.84 4.79
CA GLU A 98 0.24 -11.72 6.21
C GLU A 98 1.53 -10.94 6.43
N THR A 99 2.41 -10.87 5.41
CA THR A 99 3.58 -10.00 5.41
C THR A 99 3.20 -8.55 5.68
N THR A 100 3.85 -7.91 6.66
CA THR A 100 3.63 -6.50 6.99
C THR A 100 4.78 -5.60 6.56
N MET A 101 4.44 -4.44 5.99
CA MET A 101 5.41 -3.39 5.68
C MET A 101 4.75 -2.01 5.63
N ILE A 102 5.59 -0.97 5.61
CA ILE A 102 5.24 0.37 5.16
C ILE A 102 5.97 0.60 3.83
N PHE A 103 5.24 0.99 2.79
CA PHE A 103 5.81 1.38 1.50
C PHE A 103 5.95 2.90 1.44
N LYS A 104 7.16 3.41 1.24
CA LYS A 104 7.45 4.84 1.26
C LYS A 104 8.14 5.29 -0.03
N ALA A 105 7.52 6.26 -0.69
CA ALA A 105 8.11 7.03 -1.77
C ALA A 105 8.48 8.43 -1.24
N ASP A 106 9.77 8.75 -1.22
CA ASP A 106 10.32 10.03 -0.78
C ASP A 106 10.44 11.02 -1.96
N ALA A 107 10.89 12.25 -1.68
CA ALA A 107 10.88 13.35 -2.63
C ALA A 107 11.62 13.08 -3.96
N ASN A 108 12.59 12.17 -3.98
CA ASN A 108 13.37 11.82 -5.18
C ASN A 108 12.92 10.51 -5.82
N THR A 109 11.91 9.84 -5.25
CA THR A 109 11.45 8.53 -5.73
C THR A 109 10.85 8.64 -7.13
N LYS A 110 11.11 7.64 -7.97
CA LYS A 110 10.47 7.45 -9.27
C LYS A 110 9.74 6.12 -9.32
N ILE A 111 8.44 6.16 -9.60
CA ILE A 111 7.57 4.99 -9.72
C ILE A 111 6.85 5.05 -11.05
N GLU A 112 7.05 4.04 -11.89
CA GLU A 112 6.39 3.85 -13.17
C GLU A 112 5.78 2.44 -13.19
N ASN A 113 4.45 2.33 -13.31
CA ASN A 113 3.73 1.05 -13.40
C ASN A 113 4.08 0.02 -12.31
N VAL A 114 4.02 0.42 -11.05
CA VAL A 114 4.29 -0.48 -9.92
C VAL A 114 3.02 -1.09 -9.37
N THR A 115 3.06 -2.37 -9.03
CA THR A 115 1.96 -3.08 -8.36
C THR A 115 2.39 -3.57 -6.98
N LEU A 116 1.63 -3.20 -5.95
CA LEU A 116 1.68 -3.76 -4.60
C LEU A 116 0.51 -4.73 -4.45
N LYS A 117 0.80 -6.01 -4.27
CA LYS A 117 -0.22 -7.07 -4.30
C LYS A 117 -0.17 -7.94 -3.05
N ASN A 118 -1.33 -8.25 -2.48
CA ASN A 118 -1.46 -9.23 -1.40
C ASN A 118 -0.50 -8.94 -0.22
N ILE A 119 -0.34 -7.66 0.13
CA ILE A 119 0.48 -7.19 1.24
C ILE A 119 -0.44 -6.71 2.36
N LYS A 120 -0.03 -6.92 3.61
CA LYS A 120 -0.66 -6.30 4.76
C LYS A 120 0.08 -5.02 5.12
N PHE A 121 -0.64 -3.91 5.21
CA PHE A 121 -0.10 -2.63 5.67
C PHE A 121 -0.72 -2.30 7.02
N GLU A 122 0.12 -2.17 8.04
CA GLU A 122 -0.33 -1.91 9.41
C GLU A 122 0.11 -0.52 9.88
N TYR A 123 -0.86 0.30 10.27
CA TYR A 123 -0.62 1.53 11.00
C TYR A 123 -0.44 1.21 12.49
N THR A 124 0.73 1.50 13.05
CA THR A 124 1.12 1.14 14.42
C THR A 124 0.83 2.22 15.47
N GLY A 125 0.29 3.38 15.09
CA GLY A 125 -0.18 4.39 16.05
C GLY A 125 0.69 5.64 16.21
N ALA A 126 1.82 5.77 15.53
CA ALA A 126 2.59 7.02 15.51
C ALA A 126 1.92 8.05 14.57
N THR A 127 1.72 9.28 15.06
CA THR A 127 1.03 10.32 14.30
C THR A 127 1.77 10.64 13.01
N ALA A 128 1.10 10.43 11.87
CA ALA A 128 1.53 10.64 10.47
C ALA A 128 1.90 9.38 9.67
N ASP A 129 1.96 8.20 10.29
CA ASP A 129 2.27 6.99 9.53
C ASP A 129 1.06 6.51 8.72
N ALA A 130 1.34 6.01 7.53
CA ALA A 130 0.40 5.31 6.67
C ALA A 130 1.06 4.05 6.16
N GLY A 131 0.25 3.05 5.80
CA GLY A 131 0.72 1.85 5.13
C GLY A 131 1.48 2.14 3.83
N VAL A 132 0.96 3.10 3.06
CA VAL A 132 1.59 3.60 1.84
C VAL A 132 1.73 5.12 1.95
N VAL A 133 2.94 5.62 1.77
CA VAL A 133 3.29 7.04 1.90
C VAL A 133 3.90 7.55 0.60
N LEU A 134 3.29 8.57 0.01
CA LEU A 134 3.78 9.23 -1.21
C LEU A 134 4.14 10.68 -0.93
N ASP A 135 5.41 11.04 -1.06
CA ASP A 135 5.88 12.42 -0.94
C ASP A 135 5.35 13.30 -2.07
N ALA A 136 5.23 14.60 -1.76
CA ALA A 136 4.80 15.65 -2.66
C ALA A 136 5.59 15.73 -3.97
N ASN A 137 6.88 15.46 -3.90
CA ASN A 137 7.83 15.62 -5.00
C ASN A 137 8.20 14.30 -5.67
N ALA A 138 7.76 13.16 -5.12
CA ALA A 138 7.95 11.87 -5.76
C ALA A 138 7.35 11.89 -7.17
N GLN A 139 8.04 11.29 -8.13
CA GLN A 139 7.55 11.14 -9.49
C GLN A 139 6.83 9.80 -9.58
N VAL A 140 5.52 9.82 -9.32
CA VAL A 140 4.68 8.62 -9.40
C VAL A 140 3.77 8.76 -10.61
N ASP A 141 3.91 7.85 -11.58
CA ASP A 141 3.02 7.76 -12.74
C ASP A 141 1.82 6.86 -12.42
N ASN A 142 2.02 5.54 -12.37
CA ASN A 142 0.97 4.58 -12.10
C ASN A 142 1.36 3.67 -10.92
N LEU A 143 0.51 3.66 -9.88
CA LEU A 143 0.63 2.78 -8.73
C LEU A 143 -0.67 1.99 -8.56
N VAL A 144 -0.56 0.67 -8.60
CA VAL A 144 -1.65 -0.28 -8.35
C VAL A 144 -1.46 -0.89 -6.97
N ILE A 145 -2.51 -0.85 -6.15
CA ILE A 145 -2.57 -1.54 -4.85
C ILE A 145 -3.73 -2.52 -4.95
N GLU A 146 -3.44 -3.82 -5.01
CA GLU A 146 -4.48 -4.83 -5.20
C GLU A 146 -4.43 -5.96 -4.19
N GLU A 147 -5.60 -6.45 -3.79
CA GLU A 147 -5.75 -7.61 -2.90
C GLU A 147 -5.01 -7.41 -1.56
N CYS A 148 -4.76 -6.16 -1.16
CA CYS A 148 -4.03 -5.81 0.05
C CYS A 148 -4.98 -5.61 1.24
N THR A 149 -4.46 -5.82 2.44
CA THR A 149 -5.18 -5.49 3.68
C THR A 149 -4.49 -4.31 4.36
N ILE A 150 -5.23 -3.28 4.71
CA ILE A 150 -4.72 -2.06 5.34
C ILE A 150 -5.45 -1.88 6.67
N VAL A 151 -4.74 -2.01 7.78
CA VAL A 151 -5.33 -2.01 9.12
C VAL A 151 -4.75 -0.89 9.97
N GLY A 152 -5.59 -0.22 10.74
CA GLY A 152 -5.16 0.74 11.75
C GLY A 152 -5.52 0.34 13.18
N THR A 153 -5.28 1.25 14.11
CA THR A 153 -5.55 1.05 15.54
C THR A 153 -6.96 1.49 15.97
N GLY A 154 -7.81 1.88 15.02
CA GLY A 154 -9.10 2.52 15.27
C GLY A 154 -8.97 4.01 15.62
N ALA A 155 -7.76 4.58 15.59
CA ALA A 155 -7.54 5.99 15.85
C ALA A 155 -8.02 6.88 14.69
N LYS A 156 -8.69 8.00 15.00
CA LYS A 156 -9.18 8.98 14.00
C LYS A 156 -8.07 9.57 13.12
N ALA A 157 -6.83 9.60 13.59
CA ALA A 157 -5.69 10.11 12.83
C ALA A 157 -5.00 9.03 11.96
N GLY A 158 -5.33 7.75 12.13
CA GLY A 158 -4.68 6.65 11.41
C GLY A 158 -4.98 6.69 9.91
N ARG A 159 -3.94 6.58 9.08
CA ARG A 159 -4.02 6.65 7.63
C ARG A 159 -3.67 5.31 6.99
N GLY A 160 -4.35 4.95 5.91
CA GLY A 160 -4.01 3.75 5.14
C GLY A 160 -3.03 4.06 4.02
N LEU A 161 -3.47 4.89 3.09
CA LEU A 161 -2.68 5.54 2.05
C LEU A 161 -2.63 7.03 2.36
N SER A 162 -1.43 7.61 2.33
CA SER A 162 -1.25 9.05 2.50
C SER A 162 -0.30 9.64 1.47
N GLY A 163 -0.56 10.88 1.06
CA GLY A 163 0.41 11.63 0.28
C GLY A 163 -0.14 12.88 -0.39
N TYR A 164 0.76 13.59 -1.05
CA TYR A 164 0.46 14.63 -2.03
C TYR A 164 1.11 14.13 -3.32
N ASN A 165 0.38 13.82 -4.38
CA ASN A 165 1.04 13.44 -5.63
C ASN A 165 0.12 13.69 -6.83
N ASN A 166 0.05 14.94 -7.26
CA ASN A 166 -0.91 15.38 -8.27
C ASN A 166 -0.67 14.78 -9.66
N ASN A 167 0.47 14.13 -9.89
CA ASN A 167 0.79 13.45 -11.14
C ASN A 167 0.40 11.96 -11.11
N ALA A 168 0.16 11.40 -9.92
CA ALA A 168 -0.09 9.98 -9.76
C ALA A 168 -1.48 9.56 -10.25
N THR A 169 -1.51 8.48 -11.02
CA THR A 169 -2.68 7.63 -11.24
C THR A 169 -2.64 6.50 -10.22
N ILE A 170 -3.60 6.50 -9.30
CA ILE A 170 -3.69 5.50 -8.25
C ILE A 170 -4.87 4.58 -8.52
N VAL A 171 -4.62 3.27 -8.52
CA VAL A 171 -5.64 2.23 -8.69
C VAL A 171 -5.61 1.31 -7.48
N ILE A 172 -6.72 1.21 -6.77
CA ILE A 172 -6.87 0.37 -5.58
C ILE A 172 -7.95 -0.66 -5.85
N LYS A 173 -7.62 -1.94 -5.79
CA LYS A 173 -8.52 -3.04 -6.20
C LYS A 173 -8.64 -4.12 -5.14
N LYS A 174 -9.86 -4.48 -4.78
CA LYS A 174 -10.14 -5.62 -3.88
C LYS A 174 -9.36 -5.54 -2.55
N CYS A 175 -9.09 -4.33 -2.07
CA CYS A 175 -8.38 -4.12 -0.81
C CYS A 175 -9.35 -4.05 0.36
N ASN A 176 -8.90 -4.44 1.53
CA ASN A 176 -9.66 -4.33 2.78
C ASN A 176 -9.05 -3.25 3.68
N PHE A 177 -9.79 -2.18 3.96
CA PHE A 177 -9.42 -1.10 4.87
C PHE A 177 -10.19 -1.25 6.17
N LYS A 178 -9.48 -1.36 7.30
CA LYS A 178 -10.11 -1.64 8.58
C LYS A 178 -9.52 -0.82 9.72
N ASP A 179 -10.39 -0.33 10.60
CA ASP A 179 -10.00 0.35 11.85
C ASP A 179 -9.11 1.58 11.60
N LEU A 180 -9.47 2.40 10.60
CA LEU A 180 -8.71 3.58 10.19
C LEU A 180 -9.51 4.87 10.40
N GLY A 181 -8.78 5.97 10.58
CA GLY A 181 -9.34 7.30 10.51
C GLY A 181 -9.61 7.70 9.06
N TYR A 182 -8.54 7.75 8.28
CA TYR A 182 -8.55 8.12 6.86
C TYR A 182 -7.89 7.02 6.01
N PRO A 183 -8.67 6.02 5.55
CA PRO A 183 -8.15 4.94 4.70
C PRO A 183 -7.38 5.44 3.49
N ILE A 184 -7.94 6.40 2.76
CA ILE A 184 -7.28 7.06 1.64
C ILE A 184 -7.28 8.56 1.90
N TYR A 185 -6.09 9.13 2.09
CA TYR A 185 -5.90 10.53 2.42
C TYR A 185 -4.90 11.18 1.45
N ALA A 186 -5.38 12.01 0.54
CA ALA A 186 -4.50 12.73 -0.38
C ALA A 186 -4.71 14.24 -0.23
N TRP A 187 -3.80 14.91 0.49
CA TRP A 187 -3.79 16.37 0.51
C TRP A 187 -3.23 16.82 -0.84
N GLY A 188 -3.92 17.70 -1.58
CA GLY A 188 -3.51 18.08 -2.94
C GLY A 188 -4.10 17.23 -4.07
N GLY A 189 -4.45 15.98 -3.77
CA GLY A 189 -5.06 15.05 -4.72
C GLY A 189 -4.06 14.18 -5.49
N TYR A 190 -4.59 13.54 -6.53
CA TYR A 190 -3.97 12.64 -7.49
C TYR A 190 -4.43 13.08 -8.89
N ALA A 191 -3.71 12.68 -9.94
CA ALA A 191 -4.17 12.89 -11.32
C ALA A 191 -5.44 12.09 -11.59
N SER A 192 -5.53 10.88 -11.05
CA SER A 192 -6.75 10.08 -11.01
C SER A 192 -6.75 9.08 -9.86
N LEU A 193 -7.93 8.71 -9.40
CA LEU A 193 -8.11 7.71 -8.34
C LEU A 193 -9.22 6.73 -8.74
N THR A 194 -8.87 5.45 -8.79
CA THR A 194 -9.82 4.35 -8.94
C THR A 194 -9.81 3.49 -7.68
N VAL A 195 -10.98 3.22 -7.13
CA VAL A 195 -11.20 2.34 -5.99
C VAL A 195 -12.27 1.32 -6.40
N ASP A 196 -11.88 0.07 -6.57
CA ASP A 196 -12.73 -0.95 -7.18
C ASP A 196 -12.78 -2.22 -6.34
N GLY A 197 -13.97 -2.66 -5.95
CA GLY A 197 -14.16 -3.89 -5.17
C GLY A 197 -13.59 -3.83 -3.75
N CYS A 198 -13.28 -2.66 -3.22
CA CYS A 198 -12.66 -2.51 -1.90
C CYS A 198 -13.69 -2.56 -0.76
N THR A 199 -13.26 -2.98 0.42
CA THR A 199 -14.05 -2.93 1.66
C THR A 199 -13.47 -1.88 2.61
N PHE A 200 -14.34 -1.08 3.22
CA PHE A 200 -14.03 -0.10 4.25
C PHE A 200 -14.85 -0.45 5.49
N GLU A 201 -14.19 -0.94 6.54
CA GLU A 201 -14.83 -1.37 7.79
C GLU A 201 -14.37 -0.51 8.98
N ASN A 202 -15.32 -0.04 9.78
CA ASN A 202 -15.04 0.67 11.04
C ASN A 202 -14.24 1.97 10.88
N ILE A 203 -14.57 2.76 9.85
CA ILE A 203 -13.85 4.00 9.52
C ILE A 203 -14.31 5.16 10.41
N LYS A 204 -13.35 5.92 10.98
CA LYS A 204 -13.63 6.97 11.98
C LYS A 204 -13.68 8.40 11.42
N SER A 205 -13.30 8.60 10.17
CA SER A 205 -13.39 9.89 9.47
C SER A 205 -13.94 9.70 8.06
N TRP A 206 -13.29 10.25 7.02
CA TRP A 206 -13.66 10.06 5.63
C TRP A 206 -13.00 8.82 5.06
N ALA A 207 -13.75 7.94 4.40
CA ALA A 207 -13.19 6.73 3.79
C ALA A 207 -12.24 7.08 2.63
N ILE A 208 -12.64 8.02 1.77
CA ILE A 208 -11.90 8.45 0.59
C ILE A 208 -11.77 9.97 0.62
N MET A 209 -10.55 10.48 0.75
CA MET A 209 -10.31 11.91 0.92
C MET A 209 -9.20 12.47 0.02
N PRO A 210 -9.38 12.50 -1.32
CA PRO A 210 -8.53 13.26 -2.23
C PRO A 210 -8.91 14.75 -2.16
N GLN A 211 -8.36 15.47 -1.17
CA GLN A 211 -8.80 16.81 -0.73
C GLN A 211 -8.47 17.93 -1.75
N SER A 212 -8.39 19.17 -1.27
CA SER A 212 -8.24 20.40 -2.07
C SER A 212 -7.06 20.28 -3.04
N GLY A 213 -7.33 20.50 -4.33
CA GLY A 213 -6.37 20.32 -5.42
C GLY A 213 -6.69 19.13 -6.32
N PHE A 214 -7.48 18.14 -5.84
CA PHE A 214 -7.93 17.04 -6.69
C PHE A 214 -8.82 17.57 -7.81
N ASN A 215 -8.36 17.39 -9.04
CA ASN A 215 -9.09 17.68 -10.26
C ASN A 215 -8.82 16.56 -11.27
N GLY A 216 -9.21 15.35 -10.89
CA GLY A 216 -8.96 14.12 -11.63
C GLY A 216 -10.23 13.30 -11.79
N ASN A 217 -10.12 12.19 -12.50
CA ASN A 217 -11.20 11.18 -12.51
C ASN A 217 -11.23 10.47 -11.15
N LEU A 218 -12.39 10.43 -10.52
CA LEU A 218 -12.63 9.68 -9.28
C LEU A 218 -13.64 8.57 -9.57
N THR A 219 -13.17 7.32 -9.52
CA THR A 219 -14.00 6.14 -9.73
C THR A 219 -14.05 5.31 -8.47
N VAL A 220 -15.26 5.04 -7.96
CA VAL A 220 -15.53 4.20 -6.79
C VAL A 220 -16.61 3.18 -7.16
N THR A 221 -16.22 1.94 -7.36
CA THR A 221 -17.08 0.89 -7.91
C THR A 221 -17.05 -0.38 -7.11
N GLY A 222 -18.20 -1.04 -6.95
CA GLY A 222 -18.27 -2.35 -6.30
C GLY A 222 -17.77 -2.38 -4.86
N CYS A 223 -17.65 -1.22 -4.20
CA CYS A 223 -17.07 -1.13 -2.86
C CYS A 223 -18.11 -1.38 -1.78
N THR A 224 -17.65 -1.90 -0.65
CA THR A 224 -18.47 -2.04 0.57
C THR A 224 -17.99 -1.07 1.63
N PHE A 225 -18.90 -0.22 2.13
CA PHE A 225 -18.69 0.65 3.28
C PHE A 225 -19.52 0.09 4.42
N LYS A 226 -18.85 -0.32 5.49
CA LYS A 226 -19.47 -0.97 6.65
C LYS A 226 -19.04 -0.26 7.92
N ASP A 227 -20.01 0.10 8.76
CA ASP A 227 -19.77 0.70 10.07
C ASP A 227 -18.82 1.92 9.98
N CYS A 228 -18.96 2.77 8.97
CA CYS A 228 -18.21 4.02 8.87
C CYS A 228 -18.90 5.08 9.75
N LEU A 229 -18.29 5.47 10.87
CA LEU A 229 -18.93 6.23 11.97
C LEU A 229 -18.42 7.68 12.07
N GLY A 230 -18.04 8.29 10.95
CA GLY A 230 -17.17 9.46 10.93
C GLY A 230 -17.63 10.59 10.01
N GLY A 231 -16.68 11.09 9.22
CA GLY A 231 -16.80 12.30 8.40
C GLY A 231 -17.76 12.16 7.22
N GLY A 232 -17.94 10.96 6.68
CA GLY A 232 -18.71 10.70 5.47
C GLY A 232 -18.00 9.65 4.62
N LEU A 233 -18.47 9.39 3.40
CA LEU A 233 -17.78 8.45 2.49
C LEU A 233 -16.64 9.13 1.77
N ILE A 234 -16.94 10.25 1.11
CA ILE A 234 -16.02 10.87 0.17
C ILE A 234 -15.93 12.37 0.40
N LYS A 235 -14.72 12.87 0.55
CA LYS A 235 -14.40 14.30 0.51
C LYS A 235 -13.37 14.56 -0.57
N ALA A 236 -13.72 15.39 -1.55
CA ALA A 236 -12.84 15.63 -2.69
C ALA A 236 -12.66 17.13 -2.99
N GLY A 237 -11.70 17.43 -3.86
CA GLY A 237 -11.62 18.72 -4.56
C GLY A 237 -12.79 18.96 -5.53
N THR A 238 -12.76 20.09 -6.23
CA THR A 238 -13.79 20.39 -7.25
C THR A 238 -13.44 19.68 -8.56
N LEU A 239 -14.36 18.86 -9.08
CA LEU A 239 -14.21 18.25 -10.39
C LEU A 239 -14.66 19.21 -11.49
N THR A 240 -13.72 19.60 -12.36
CA THR A 240 -13.98 20.50 -13.49
C THR A 240 -14.34 19.75 -14.77
N ALA A 241 -14.61 20.51 -15.84
CA ALA A 241 -14.87 19.96 -17.17
C ALA A 241 -13.76 19.00 -17.61
N GLY A 242 -14.15 17.89 -18.25
CA GLY A 242 -13.24 16.83 -18.69
C GLY A 242 -13.00 15.72 -17.66
N HIS A 243 -13.46 15.90 -16.41
CA HIS A 243 -13.32 14.87 -15.36
C HIS A 243 -14.66 14.22 -15.01
N THR A 244 -14.58 12.97 -14.59
CA THR A 244 -15.74 12.14 -14.23
C THR A 244 -15.66 11.69 -12.77
N PHE A 245 -16.78 11.84 -12.07
CA PHE A 245 -17.06 11.14 -10.82
C PHE A 245 -17.94 9.93 -11.12
N THR A 246 -17.45 8.73 -10.80
CA THR A 246 -18.20 7.48 -10.91
C THR A 246 -18.39 6.88 -9.52
N PHE A 247 -19.64 6.65 -9.13
CA PHE A 247 -19.99 5.99 -7.87
C PHE A 247 -21.09 4.95 -8.13
N THR A 248 -20.68 3.72 -8.44
CA THR A 248 -21.62 2.69 -8.91
C THR A 248 -21.48 1.35 -8.21
N ASN A 249 -22.60 0.67 -8.00
CA ASN A 249 -22.65 -0.68 -7.43
C ASN A 249 -21.99 -0.79 -6.04
N ASN A 250 -22.03 0.28 -5.26
CA ASN A 250 -21.48 0.29 -3.90
C ASN A 250 -22.54 -0.13 -2.87
N THR A 251 -22.10 -0.77 -1.80
CA THR A 251 -22.95 -1.17 -0.67
C THR A 251 -22.55 -0.39 0.57
N ILE A 252 -23.50 0.28 1.23
CA ILE A 252 -23.30 1.05 2.45
C ILE A 252 -24.15 0.42 3.55
N THR A 253 -23.57 0.02 4.68
CA THR A 253 -24.30 -0.64 5.77
C THR A 253 -23.79 -0.17 7.13
N GLY A 254 -24.70 0.28 8.00
CA GLY A 254 -24.34 0.66 9.38
C GLY A 254 -23.46 1.91 9.47
N CYS A 255 -23.30 2.65 8.37
CA CYS A 255 -22.55 3.90 8.36
C CYS A 255 -23.39 5.03 8.96
N THR A 256 -22.74 5.94 9.68
CA THR A 256 -23.34 7.14 10.25
C THR A 256 -22.47 8.36 9.91
N ILE A 257 -23.12 9.50 9.70
CA ILE A 257 -22.43 10.77 9.51
C ILE A 257 -22.39 11.50 10.84
N ALA A 258 -21.21 11.95 11.25
CA ALA A 258 -21.02 12.74 12.46
C ALA A 258 -21.02 14.25 12.16
N GLY A 259 -21.70 15.03 12.99
CA GLY A 259 -21.65 16.49 12.99
C GLY A 259 -22.38 17.14 11.81
N ASP A 260 -21.76 18.17 11.26
CA ASP A 260 -22.23 18.98 10.13
C ASP A 260 -21.77 18.47 8.76
N HIS A 261 -21.27 17.24 8.71
CA HIS A 261 -20.82 16.63 7.47
C HIS A 261 -21.97 16.03 6.64
N ASN A 262 -21.65 15.67 5.40
CA ASN A 262 -22.53 14.97 4.46
C ASN A 262 -21.85 13.67 3.98
N TRP A 263 -22.58 12.80 3.28
CA TRP A 263 -22.01 11.58 2.69
C TRP A 263 -20.89 11.92 1.68
N PHE A 264 -21.11 12.99 0.93
CA PHE A 264 -20.17 13.56 -0.03
C PHE A 264 -19.88 15.01 0.35
N GLN A 265 -18.62 15.42 0.24
CA GLN A 265 -18.21 16.82 0.42
C GLN A 265 -17.27 17.24 -0.71
N PHE A 266 -17.85 17.58 -1.86
CA PHE A 266 -17.17 18.17 -3.02
C PHE A 266 -18.19 18.74 -4.01
N ASN A 267 -17.69 19.45 -5.02
CA ASN A 267 -18.51 19.99 -6.10
C ASN A 267 -18.11 19.36 -7.44
N VAL A 268 -19.09 19.07 -8.28
CA VAL A 268 -18.95 18.67 -9.69
C VAL A 268 -19.43 19.84 -10.54
N SER A 269 -18.68 20.94 -10.54
CA SER A 269 -19.12 22.22 -11.11
C SER A 269 -19.28 22.19 -12.63
N ALA A 270 -18.53 21.34 -13.31
CA ALA A 270 -18.62 21.13 -14.76
C ALA A 270 -18.22 19.71 -15.22
N GLY A 271 -17.96 18.79 -14.28
CA GLY A 271 -17.65 17.40 -14.56
C GLY A 271 -18.88 16.55 -14.86
N THR A 272 -18.67 15.28 -15.20
CA THR A 272 -19.75 14.30 -15.36
C THR A 272 -19.90 13.45 -14.10
N SER A 273 -21.13 13.22 -13.64
CA SER A 273 -21.40 12.26 -12.56
C SER A 273 -22.12 11.03 -13.11
N VAL A 274 -21.59 9.84 -12.80
CA VAL A 274 -22.18 8.54 -13.13
C VAL A 274 -22.47 7.81 -11.81
N ILE A 275 -23.75 7.79 -11.42
CA ILE A 275 -24.17 7.26 -10.12
C ILE A 275 -25.33 6.29 -10.33
N SER A 276 -25.14 5.02 -9.97
CA SER A 276 -26.16 3.98 -10.18
C SER A 276 -25.89 2.70 -9.39
N GLY A 277 -26.92 1.89 -9.17
CA GLY A 277 -26.79 0.54 -8.61
C GLY A 277 -26.30 0.47 -7.15
N ASN A 278 -26.25 1.59 -6.43
CA ASN A 278 -25.79 1.58 -5.04
C ASN A 278 -26.91 1.11 -4.10
N THR A 279 -26.52 0.55 -2.95
CA THR A 279 -27.43 0.20 -1.88
C THR A 279 -26.98 0.81 -0.55
N LYS A 280 -27.94 1.20 0.28
CA LYS A 280 -27.73 1.70 1.63
C LYS A 280 -28.68 0.98 2.59
N ASP A 281 -28.11 0.32 3.59
CA ASP A 281 -28.80 -0.48 4.60
C ASP A 281 -29.81 -1.46 3.97
N GLY A 282 -29.37 -2.15 2.91
CA GLY A 282 -30.15 -3.15 2.17
C GLY A 282 -31.15 -2.59 1.16
N SER A 283 -31.32 -1.27 1.06
CA SER A 283 -32.24 -0.62 0.11
C SER A 283 -31.48 0.04 -1.03
N ALA A 284 -32.09 0.13 -2.22
CA ALA A 284 -31.50 0.89 -3.33
C ALA A 284 -31.29 2.36 -2.92
N TRP A 285 -30.14 2.92 -3.26
CA TRP A 285 -29.76 4.29 -2.91
C TRP A 285 -29.12 5.01 -4.10
N THR A 286 -29.54 6.24 -4.32
CA THR A 286 -28.92 7.15 -5.27
C THR A 286 -28.65 8.46 -4.53
N PRO A 287 -27.37 8.83 -4.33
CA PRO A 287 -26.98 10.12 -3.77
C PRO A 287 -27.69 11.31 -4.41
N THR A 288 -28.06 12.27 -3.58
CA THR A 288 -28.73 13.52 -3.95
C THR A 288 -27.97 14.74 -3.44
N VAL A 289 -28.48 15.95 -3.72
CA VAL A 289 -27.95 17.20 -3.15
C VAL A 289 -28.00 17.22 -1.62
N ALA A 290 -28.97 16.53 -1.00
CA ALA A 290 -29.06 16.39 0.45
C ALA A 290 -27.94 15.52 1.02
N ASP A 291 -27.35 14.65 0.19
CA ASP A 291 -26.19 13.83 0.54
C ASP A 291 -24.85 14.58 0.32
N GLY A 292 -24.91 15.86 -0.09
CA GLY A 292 -23.76 16.74 -0.27
C GLY A 292 -23.08 16.67 -1.63
N LEU A 293 -23.70 15.98 -2.60
CA LEU A 293 -23.29 16.01 -4.00
C LEU A 293 -23.75 17.34 -4.61
N LYS A 294 -22.82 18.25 -4.87
CA LYS A 294 -23.09 19.61 -5.39
C LYS A 294 -22.55 19.79 -6.79
#